data_AF-A0A0L8VD09-F1
#
_entry.id   AF-A0A0L8VD09-F1
#
_cell.length_a   1.000
_cell.length_b   1.000
_cell.length_c   1.000
_cell.angle_alpha   90.00
_cell.angle_beta   90.00
_cell.angle_gamma   90.00
#
_symmetry.space_group_name_H-M   'P 1'
#
loop_
_entity.id
_entity.type
_entity.pdbx_description
1 polymer ?
#
loop_
_entity_poly.entity_id
_entity_poly.type
_entity_poly.pdbx_seq_one_letter_code
_entity_poly.pdbx_strand_id
1 'polypeptide(L)'
;MQTWFECKVKYVKVDQDGRERKVSESYLVDAVSFTDAEARMIEQMQQLVRGGEFHIDNIKKSNIIEIFPHDNGEYWYKAKIAIVTIDEKAGKEKKINNYFLIAADDFKQALLRLEEDLSYILVPIQISSMNLSTIVDVFPYFKDEVNEPLPPHLKRIEPEDAVESTPELTQESAEDDSDSEEAATEPDEA
;
A
#
# COMPACT_ATOMS: atom_id res chain seq x y z
N MET A 1 2.75 -16.02 1.16
CA MET A 1 2.81 -16.38 -0.27
C MET A 1 1.85 -15.46 -0.97
N GLN A 2 2.36 -14.58 -1.83
CA GLN A 2 1.53 -13.58 -2.49
C GLN A 2 0.66 -14.26 -3.56
N THR A 3 -0.63 -13.93 -3.61
CA THR A 3 -1.54 -14.49 -4.61
C THR A 3 -2.29 -13.38 -5.30
N TRP A 4 -1.95 -13.17 -6.57
CA TRP A 4 -2.54 -12.13 -7.38
C TRP A 4 -3.84 -12.59 -8.04
N PHE A 5 -4.86 -11.74 -7.98
CA PHE A 5 -6.14 -11.89 -8.66
C PHE A 5 -6.32 -10.74 -9.64
N GLU A 6 -6.72 -11.05 -10.87
CA GLU A 6 -7.10 -10.04 -11.86
C GLU A 6 -8.61 -9.83 -11.77
N CYS A 7 -9.01 -8.64 -11.33
CA CYS A 7 -10.39 -8.21 -11.16
C CYS A 7 -10.77 -7.28 -12.31
N LYS A 8 -11.78 -7.64 -13.10
CA LYS A 8 -12.34 -6.79 -14.14
C LYS A 8 -13.52 -6.02 -13.59
N VAL A 9 -13.47 -4.70 -13.67
CA VAL A 9 -14.52 -3.81 -13.16
C VAL A 9 -15.08 -2.98 -14.30
N LYS A 10 -16.40 -2.79 -14.29
CA LYS A 10 -17.14 -1.89 -15.18
C LYS A 10 -17.69 -0.74 -14.37
N TYR A 11 -17.41 0.48 -14.79
CA TYR A 11 -17.89 1.69 -14.13
C TYR A 11 -18.03 2.84 -15.13
N VAL A 12 -18.70 3.92 -14.70
CA VAL A 12 -18.82 5.15 -15.49
C VAL A 12 -17.67 6.08 -15.10
N LYS A 13 -16.83 6.41 -16.07
CA LYS A 13 -15.74 7.39 -15.92
C LYS A 13 -16.14 8.70 -16.58
N VAL A 14 -15.86 9.82 -15.92
CA VAL A 14 -16.02 11.16 -16.50
C VAL A 14 -14.68 11.53 -17.14
N ASP A 15 -14.68 11.74 -18.46
CA ASP A 15 -13.49 12.22 -19.17
C ASP A 15 -13.19 13.68 -18.83
N GLN A 16 -12.00 14.16 -19.23
CA GLN A 16 -11.60 15.56 -19.06
C GLN A 16 -12.57 16.56 -19.73
N ASP A 17 -13.27 16.12 -20.78
CA ASP A 17 -14.30 16.90 -21.47
C ASP A 17 -15.68 16.89 -20.75
N GLY A 18 -15.79 16.28 -19.57
CA GLY A 18 -17.03 16.17 -18.79
C GLY A 18 -18.04 15.14 -19.33
N ARG A 19 -17.62 14.30 -20.29
CA ARG A 19 -18.46 13.23 -20.84
C ARG A 19 -18.37 11.96 -20.01
N GLU A 20 -19.51 11.37 -19.71
CA GLU A 20 -19.60 10.08 -19.06
C GLU A 20 -19.44 8.95 -20.08
N ARG A 21 -18.50 8.04 -19.83
CA ARG A 21 -18.32 6.81 -20.61
C ARG A 21 -18.26 5.59 -19.71
N LYS A 22 -18.95 4.53 -20.13
CA LYS A 22 -18.84 3.21 -19.52
C LYS A 22 -17.53 2.57 -19.96
N VAL A 23 -16.65 2.30 -19.02
CA VAL A 23 -15.34 1.67 -19.25
C VAL A 23 -15.31 0.30 -18.58
N SER A 24 -14.45 -0.58 -19.11
CA SER A 24 -14.15 -1.87 -18.50
C SER A 24 -12.64 -1.98 -18.33
N GLU A 25 -12.20 -1.95 -17.08
CA GLU A 25 -10.78 -1.91 -16.72
C GLU A 25 -10.43 -3.15 -15.89
N SER A 26 -9.21 -3.66 -16.07
CA SER A 26 -8.67 -4.77 -15.28
C SER A 26 -7.71 -4.23 -14.25
N TYR A 27 -7.81 -4.74 -13.02
CA TYR A 27 -6.94 -4.41 -11.91
C TYR A 27 -6.33 -5.68 -11.34
N LEU A 28 -5.14 -5.56 -10.76
CA LEU A 28 -4.46 -6.69 -10.13
C LEU A 28 -4.45 -6.48 -8.61
N VAL A 29 -5.05 -7.41 -7.87
CA VAL A 29 -5.21 -7.31 -6.42
C VAL A 29 -4.49 -8.47 -5.75
N ASP A 30 -3.68 -8.19 -4.74
CA ASP A 30 -3.16 -9.24 -3.86
C ASP A 30 -4.20 -9.59 -2.80
N ALA A 31 -4.54 -10.88 -2.70
CA ALA A 31 -5.58 -11.37 -1.81
C ALA A 31 -5.34 -12.85 -1.46
N VAL A 32 -6.01 -13.34 -0.41
CA VAL A 32 -5.90 -14.76 -0.01
C VAL A 32 -6.95 -15.66 -0.66
N SER A 33 -8.08 -15.10 -1.10
CA SER A 33 -9.21 -15.84 -1.68
C SER A 33 -10.01 -14.97 -2.66
N PHE A 34 -10.91 -15.58 -3.43
CA PHE A 34 -11.79 -14.83 -4.34
C PHE A 34 -12.70 -13.83 -3.61
N THR A 35 -13.25 -14.21 -2.45
CA THR A 35 -14.09 -13.33 -1.63
C THR A 35 -13.28 -12.17 -1.05
N ASP A 36 -12.05 -12.44 -0.64
CA ASP A 36 -11.13 -11.39 -0.15
C ASP A 36 -10.73 -10.43 -1.28
N ALA A 37 -10.42 -10.95 -2.47
CA ALA A 37 -10.14 -10.15 -3.65
C ALA A 37 -11.32 -9.26 -4.04
N GLU A 38 -12.54 -9.79 -3.99
CA GLU A 38 -13.76 -9.03 -4.25
C GLU A 38 -13.94 -7.89 -3.23
N ALA A 39 -13.86 -8.20 -1.94
CA ALA A 39 -14.03 -7.22 -0.87
C ALA A 39 -13.01 -6.07 -0.98
N ARG A 40 -11.73 -6.39 -1.18
CA ARG A 40 -10.66 -5.41 -1.39
C ARG A 40 -10.91 -4.57 -2.64
N MET A 41 -11.31 -5.21 -3.74
CA MET A 41 -11.60 -4.48 -4.97
C MET A 41 -12.77 -3.51 -4.79
N ILE A 42 -13.83 -3.89 -4.08
CA ILE A 42 -14.96 -3.02 -3.76
C ILE A 42 -14.49 -1.78 -3.00
N GLU A 43 -13.64 -1.95 -1.98
CA GLU A 43 -13.11 -0.84 -1.19
C GLU A 43 -12.29 0.14 -2.04
N GLN A 44 -11.40 -0.37 -2.89
CA GLN A 44 -10.60 0.47 -3.79
C GLN A 44 -11.49 1.19 -4.82
N MET A 45 -12.50 0.52 -5.37
CA MET A 45 -13.43 1.14 -6.34
C MET A 45 -14.31 2.22 -5.71
N GLN A 46 -14.71 2.08 -4.45
CA GLN A 46 -15.46 3.13 -3.76
C GLN A 46 -14.65 4.42 -3.61
N GLN A 47 -13.33 4.30 -3.41
CA GLN A 47 -12.43 5.45 -3.34
C GLN A 47 -12.18 6.08 -4.71
N LEU A 48 -12.00 5.25 -5.74
CA LEU A 48 -11.72 5.69 -7.11
C LEU A 48 -12.94 6.30 -7.80
N VAL A 49 -14.12 5.68 -7.66
CA VAL A 49 -15.38 6.10 -8.28
C VAL A 49 -16.19 6.89 -7.26
N ARG A 50 -15.84 8.16 -7.03
CA ARG A 50 -16.46 9.05 -6.01
C ARG A 50 -18.00 9.11 -6.10
N GLY A 51 -18.68 8.21 -5.40
CA GLY A 51 -20.14 8.13 -5.33
C GLY A 51 -20.83 7.59 -6.60
N GLY A 52 -20.09 6.98 -7.53
CA GLY A 52 -20.65 6.38 -8.74
C GLY A 52 -20.88 4.87 -8.59
N GLU A 53 -21.76 4.32 -9.42
CA GLU A 53 -22.01 2.87 -9.46
C GLU A 53 -20.89 2.14 -10.23
N PHE A 54 -20.48 1.00 -9.69
CA PHE A 54 -19.54 0.10 -10.34
C PHE A 54 -20.01 -1.36 -10.20
N HIS A 55 -19.52 -2.21 -11.09
CA HIS A 55 -19.81 -3.63 -11.08
C HIS A 55 -18.54 -4.43 -11.35
N ILE A 56 -18.25 -5.40 -10.48
CA ILE A 56 -17.17 -6.37 -10.70
C ILE A 56 -17.70 -7.45 -11.64
N ASP A 57 -17.16 -7.47 -12.86
CA ASP A 57 -17.61 -8.35 -13.95
C ASP A 57 -16.97 -9.75 -13.87
N ASN A 58 -15.72 -9.82 -13.40
CA ASN A 58 -14.99 -11.09 -13.32
C ASN A 58 -13.83 -10.99 -12.32
N ILE A 59 -13.55 -12.08 -11.61
CA ILE A 59 -12.36 -12.25 -10.79
C ILE A 59 -11.70 -13.58 -11.18
N LYS A 60 -10.44 -13.52 -11.60
CA LYS A 60 -9.66 -14.71 -11.94
C LYS A 60 -8.33 -14.71 -11.20
N LYS A 61 -7.84 -15.90 -10.84
CA LYS A 61 -6.47 -16.04 -10.32
C LYS A 61 -5.47 -15.69 -11.42
N SER A 62 -4.57 -14.77 -11.12
CA SER A 62 -3.52 -14.35 -12.05
C SER A 62 -2.39 -15.37 -12.09
N ASN A 63 -1.71 -15.44 -13.23
CA ASN A 63 -0.48 -16.20 -13.41
C ASN A 63 0.78 -15.34 -13.26
N ILE A 64 0.60 -14.05 -12.95
CA ILE A 64 1.68 -13.12 -12.60
C ILE A 64 2.20 -13.52 -11.23
N ILE A 65 3.53 -13.68 -11.13
CA ILE A 65 4.16 -14.10 -9.88
C ILE A 65 4.98 -13.00 -9.22
N GLU A 66 5.39 -12.00 -9.98
CA GLU A 66 6.24 -10.90 -9.51
C GLU A 66 5.83 -9.58 -10.19
N ILE A 67 5.93 -8.49 -9.43
CA ILE A 67 5.57 -7.14 -9.89
C ILE A 67 6.72 -6.19 -9.55
N PHE A 68 7.15 -5.43 -10.56
CA PHE A 68 8.19 -4.42 -10.45
C PHE A 68 7.52 -3.04 -10.60
N PRO A 69 7.08 -2.44 -9.48
CA PRO A 69 6.57 -1.07 -9.49
C PRO A 69 7.73 -0.10 -9.68
N HIS A 70 7.47 0.98 -10.42
CA HIS A 70 8.42 2.08 -10.61
C HIS A 70 7.67 3.39 -10.55
N ASP A 71 8.30 4.43 -9.98
CA ASP A 71 7.69 5.75 -9.82
C ASP A 71 7.32 6.40 -11.17
N ASN A 72 8.06 6.07 -12.23
CA ASN A 72 7.91 6.63 -13.57
C ASN A 72 7.45 5.56 -14.57
N GLY A 73 6.16 5.20 -14.53
CA GLY A 73 5.57 4.28 -15.49
C GLY A 73 4.04 4.35 -15.49
N GLU A 74 3.45 4.99 -16.50
CA GLU A 74 1.98 5.04 -16.64
C GLU A 74 1.39 3.68 -17.04
N TYR A 75 2.18 2.83 -17.70
CA TYR A 75 1.70 1.56 -18.25
C TYR A 75 2.37 0.35 -17.62
N TRP A 76 1.63 -0.76 -17.61
CA TRP A 76 2.14 -2.05 -17.17
C TRP A 76 2.48 -2.94 -18.36
N TYR A 77 3.70 -3.49 -18.40
CA TYR A 77 4.13 -4.46 -19.38
C TYR A 77 4.20 -5.86 -18.74
N LYS A 78 3.60 -6.85 -19.40
CA LYS A 78 3.64 -8.24 -18.98
C LYS A 78 4.73 -8.98 -19.74
N ALA A 79 5.76 -9.39 -19.02
CA ALA A 79 6.86 -10.20 -19.55
C ALA A 79 6.65 -11.67 -19.24
N LYS A 80 6.88 -12.54 -20.22
CA LYS A 80 6.97 -13.99 -20.07
C LYS A 80 8.43 -14.38 -20.01
N ILE A 81 8.81 -15.06 -18.94
CA ILE A 81 10.20 -15.42 -18.66
C ILE A 81 10.29 -16.93 -18.50
N ALA A 82 11.31 -17.53 -19.10
CA ALA A 82 11.61 -18.95 -18.96
C ALA A 82 12.88 -19.11 -18.12
N ILE A 83 12.74 -19.72 -16.95
CA ILE A 83 13.88 -20.17 -16.14
C ILE A 83 14.27 -21.56 -16.65
N VAL A 84 15.53 -21.71 -17.08
CA VAL A 84 16.05 -22.99 -17.57
C VAL A 84 16.80 -23.67 -16.43
N THR A 85 16.31 -24.83 -16.01
CA THR A 85 16.97 -25.67 -15.00
C THR A 85 17.27 -27.05 -15.57
N ILE A 86 18.31 -27.69 -15.05
CA ILE A 86 18.64 -29.07 -15.43
C ILE A 86 18.04 -30.00 -14.39
N ASP A 87 17.25 -30.97 -14.82
CA ASP A 87 16.75 -32.02 -13.93
C ASP A 87 17.87 -33.05 -13.71
N GLU A 88 18.45 -33.06 -12.50
CA GLU A 88 19.55 -33.97 -12.12
C GLU A 88 19.19 -35.45 -12.28
N LYS A 89 17.91 -35.82 -12.23
CA LYS A 89 17.47 -37.22 -12.39
C LYS A 89 17.34 -37.64 -13.85
N ALA A 90 16.97 -36.71 -14.73
CA ALA A 90 16.65 -37.00 -16.13
C ALA A 90 17.72 -36.49 -17.12
N GLY A 91 18.65 -35.64 -16.69
CA GLY A 91 19.65 -35.00 -17.54
C GLY A 91 19.04 -34.11 -18.63
N LYS A 92 17.76 -33.74 -18.50
CA LYS A 92 17.01 -32.95 -19.48
C LYS A 92 16.79 -31.54 -18.95
N GLU A 93 16.81 -30.57 -19.85
CA GLU A 93 16.44 -29.20 -19.55
C GLU A 93 14.94 -29.10 -19.27
N LYS A 94 14.60 -28.50 -18.13
CA LYS A 94 13.25 -28.10 -17.77
C LYS A 94 13.14 -26.59 -17.90
N LYS A 95 12.16 -26.13 -18.67
CA LYS A 95 11.82 -24.70 -18.79
C LYS A 95 10.59 -24.40 -17.94
N ILE A 96 10.72 -23.50 -16.98
CA ILE A 96 9.61 -23.05 -16.13
C ILE A 96 9.23 -21.64 -16.58
N ASN A 97 8.00 -21.49 -17.07
CA ASN A 97 7.50 -20.21 -17.56
C ASN A 97 6.84 -19.43 -16.41
N ASN A 98 7.35 -18.23 -16.17
CA ASN A 98 6.85 -17.27 -15.20
C ASN A 98 6.38 -16.01 -15.92
N TYR A 99 5.50 -15.24 -15.27
CA TYR A 99 5.01 -13.97 -15.79
C TYR A 99 5.28 -12.86 -14.79
N PHE A 100 5.98 -11.84 -15.25
CA PHE A 100 6.31 -10.65 -14.46
C PHE A 100 5.55 -9.45 -15.01
N LEU A 101 5.25 -8.48 -14.15
CA LEU A 101 4.59 -7.24 -14.51
C LEU A 101 5.52 -6.07 -14.16
N ILE A 102 5.79 -5.19 -15.12
CA ILE A 102 6.78 -4.11 -14.99
C ILE A 102 6.10 -2.79 -15.32
N ALA A 103 6.19 -1.80 -14.43
CA ALA A 103 5.71 -0.45 -14.73
C ALA A 103 6.73 0.28 -15.62
N ALA A 104 6.29 0.86 -16.74
CA ALA A 104 7.13 1.64 -17.65
C ALA A 104 6.29 2.52 -18.59
N ASP A 105 6.88 3.59 -19.11
CA ASP A 105 6.24 4.48 -20.09
C ASP A 105 6.38 3.93 -21.52
N ASP A 106 7.49 3.24 -21.82
CA ASP A 106 7.76 2.67 -23.13
C ASP A 106 8.34 1.25 -23.06
N PHE A 107 8.29 0.54 -24.19
CA PHE A 107 8.74 -0.85 -24.29
C PHE A 107 10.25 -1.01 -24.07
N LYS A 108 11.08 -0.05 -24.48
CA LYS A 108 12.54 -0.13 -24.31
C LYS A 108 12.90 0.04 -22.84
N GLN A 109 12.25 0.97 -22.16
CA GLN A 109 12.39 1.20 -20.74
C GLN A 109 11.91 -0.02 -19.94
N ALA A 110 10.79 -0.63 -20.32
CA ALA A 110 10.31 -1.87 -19.72
C ALA A 110 11.33 -3.00 -19.84
N LEU A 111 11.96 -3.15 -21.01
CA LEU A 111 13.01 -4.15 -21.23
C LEU A 111 14.25 -3.88 -20.38
N LEU A 112 14.71 -2.63 -20.35
CA LEU A 112 15.90 -2.24 -19.60
C LEU A 112 15.72 -2.51 -18.10
N ARG A 113 14.59 -2.04 -17.53
CA ARG A 113 14.24 -2.28 -16.12
C ARG A 113 14.18 -3.77 -15.81
N LEU A 114 13.55 -4.54 -16.69
CA LEU A 114 13.49 -5.98 -16.52
C LEU A 114 14.88 -6.63 -16.56
N GLU A 115 15.78 -6.19 -17.44
CA GLU A 115 17.15 -6.72 -17.48
C GLU A 115 17.95 -6.38 -16.22
N GLU A 116 17.79 -5.16 -15.69
CA GLU A 116 18.39 -4.72 -14.43
C GLU A 116 17.87 -5.56 -13.25
N ASP A 117 16.55 -5.73 -13.14
CA ASP A 117 15.89 -6.56 -12.15
C ASP A 117 16.23 -8.05 -12.32
N LEU A 118 16.55 -8.53 -13.52
CA LEU A 118 16.96 -9.93 -13.69
C LEU A 118 18.45 -10.16 -13.40
N SER A 119 19.27 -9.11 -13.37
CA SER A 119 20.73 -9.21 -13.24
C SER A 119 21.20 -9.80 -11.92
N TYR A 120 20.39 -9.70 -10.85
CA TYR A 120 20.70 -10.30 -9.56
C TYR A 120 20.49 -11.82 -9.52
N ILE A 121 19.81 -12.37 -10.53
CA ILE A 121 19.46 -13.79 -10.57
C ILE A 121 20.60 -14.57 -11.23
N LEU A 122 21.22 -15.45 -10.46
CA LEU A 122 22.34 -16.30 -10.91
C LEU A 122 21.91 -17.46 -11.84
N VAL A 123 20.61 -17.68 -12.00
CA VAL A 123 20.06 -18.77 -12.82
C VAL A 123 19.90 -18.28 -14.26
N PRO A 124 20.17 -19.12 -15.28
CA PRO A 124 19.91 -18.76 -16.66
C PRO A 124 18.43 -18.45 -16.90
N ILE A 125 18.17 -17.20 -17.29
CA ILE A 125 16.84 -16.69 -17.58
C ILE A 125 16.76 -16.29 -19.04
N GLN A 126 15.66 -16.66 -19.70
CA GLN A 126 15.35 -16.25 -21.06
C GLN A 126 14.04 -15.47 -21.10
N ILE A 127 14.08 -14.20 -21.52
CA ILE A 127 12.88 -13.41 -21.81
C ILE A 127 12.26 -13.97 -23.10
N SER A 128 11.06 -14.54 -22.99
CA SER A 128 10.37 -15.19 -24.11
C SER A 128 9.50 -14.21 -24.90
N SER A 129 8.81 -13.30 -24.20
CA SER A 129 8.00 -12.25 -24.83
C SER A 129 7.67 -11.16 -23.82
N MET A 130 7.31 -9.98 -24.31
CA MET A 130 6.82 -8.87 -23.50
C MET A 130 5.74 -8.13 -24.27
N ASN A 131 4.64 -7.79 -23.61
CA ASN A 131 3.50 -7.12 -24.24
C ASN A 131 2.91 -6.09 -23.28
N LEU A 132 2.29 -5.05 -23.82
CA LEU A 132 1.49 -4.11 -23.04
C LEU A 132 0.32 -4.86 -22.37
N SER A 133 0.15 -4.66 -21.06
CA SER A 133 -0.89 -5.29 -20.27
C SER A 133 -2.20 -4.49 -20.35
N THR A 134 -3.32 -5.16 -20.11
CA THR A 134 -4.63 -4.51 -19.91
C THR A 134 -4.86 -4.09 -18.46
N ILE A 135 -3.90 -4.37 -17.57
CA ILE A 135 -3.94 -4.00 -16.16
C ILE A 135 -3.72 -2.50 -16.05
N VAL A 136 -4.67 -1.81 -15.44
CA VAL A 136 -4.63 -0.36 -15.20
C VAL A 136 -3.82 -0.06 -13.95
N ASP A 137 -4.10 -0.77 -12.85
CA ASP A 137 -3.43 -0.56 -11.59
C ASP A 137 -3.26 -1.86 -10.80
N VAL A 138 -2.32 -1.82 -9.85
CA VAL A 138 -1.96 -2.92 -8.96
C VAL A 138 -2.21 -2.48 -7.52
N PHE A 139 -2.93 -3.31 -6.77
CA PHE A 139 -3.25 -3.10 -5.36
C PHE A 139 -2.59 -4.19 -4.50
N PRO A 140 -1.34 -3.99 -4.05
CA PRO A 140 -0.67 -4.88 -3.12
C PRO A 140 -1.43 -5.00 -1.78
N TYR A 141 -1.19 -6.10 -1.07
CA TYR A 141 -1.73 -6.28 0.27
C TYR A 141 -0.92 -5.47 1.27
N PHE A 142 -1.39 -4.27 1.58
CA PHE A 142 -0.94 -3.52 2.75
C PHE A 142 -1.81 -3.93 3.93
N LYS A 143 -1.21 -4.58 4.91
CA LYS A 143 -1.79 -4.68 6.24
C LYS A 143 -1.39 -3.40 6.97
N ASP A 144 -2.30 -2.45 7.09
CA ASP A 144 -2.10 -1.32 8.00
C ASP A 144 -2.10 -1.86 9.43
N GLU A 145 -0.95 -2.32 9.92
CA GLU A 145 -0.77 -2.70 11.33
C GLU A 145 -1.08 -1.53 12.29
N VAL A 146 -1.21 -0.32 11.75
CA VAL A 146 -1.41 0.94 12.49
C VAL A 146 -2.90 1.22 12.78
N ASN A 147 -3.84 0.59 12.06
CA ASN A 147 -5.29 0.88 12.17
C ASN A 147 -6.14 -0.35 12.54
N GLU A 148 -5.55 -1.45 13.03
CA GLU A 148 -6.37 -2.46 13.70
C GLU A 148 -6.91 -1.86 15.00
N PRO A 149 -8.24 -1.87 15.24
CA PRO A 149 -8.78 -1.46 16.52
C PRO A 149 -8.17 -2.36 17.60
N LEU A 150 -7.44 -1.74 18.53
CA LEU A 150 -6.80 -2.46 19.64
C LEU A 150 -7.85 -3.38 20.28
N PRO A 151 -7.56 -4.69 20.45
CA PRO A 151 -8.44 -5.53 21.23
C PRO A 151 -8.61 -4.91 22.62
N PRO A 152 -9.81 -5.01 23.23
CA PRO A 152 -10.19 -4.20 24.41
C PRO A 152 -9.30 -4.37 25.65
N HIS A 153 -8.37 -5.33 25.62
CA HIS A 153 -7.45 -5.67 26.71
C HIS A 153 -6.01 -5.18 26.50
N LEU A 154 -5.69 -4.49 25.39
CA LEU A 154 -4.34 -3.98 25.11
C LEU A 154 -4.33 -2.46 25.04
N LYS A 155 -3.36 -1.83 25.70
CA LYS A 155 -3.07 -0.39 25.62
C LYS A 155 -1.73 -0.16 24.93
N ARG A 156 -1.64 0.89 24.12
CA ARG A 156 -0.38 1.34 23.49
C ARG A 156 0.57 1.83 24.59
N ILE A 157 1.81 1.35 24.56
CA ILE A 157 2.86 1.78 25.48
C ILE A 157 3.44 3.06 24.88
N GLU A 158 3.45 4.16 25.65
CA GLU A 158 4.18 5.38 25.27
C GLU A 158 5.66 5.19 25.65
N PRO A 159 6.62 5.64 24.82
CA PRO A 159 8.04 5.54 25.16
C PRO A 159 8.37 6.48 26.32
N GLU A 160 8.73 5.89 27.47
CA GLU A 160 9.27 6.59 28.64
C GLU A 160 10.70 7.05 28.35
N ASP A 161 10.88 8.17 27.66
CA ASP A 161 12.16 8.92 27.64
C ASP A 161 11.90 10.36 27.16
N ALA A 162 11.24 11.15 28.01
CA ALA A 162 11.25 12.61 27.94
C ALA A 162 11.30 13.16 29.38
N VAL A 163 12.38 12.83 30.09
CA VAL A 163 12.75 13.53 31.31
C VAL A 163 13.31 14.89 30.88
N GLU A 164 12.45 15.92 30.87
CA GLU A 164 12.87 17.31 30.70
C GLU A 164 13.83 17.68 31.84
N SER A 165 15.07 18.01 31.47
CA SER A 165 16.07 18.61 32.35
C SER A 165 15.88 20.12 32.34
N THR A 166 15.10 20.64 33.29
CA THR A 166 15.12 22.07 33.63
C THR A 166 16.30 22.35 34.57
N PRO A 167 17.22 23.28 34.24
CA PRO A 167 18.27 23.70 35.16
C PRO A 167 17.72 24.72 36.17
N GLU A 168 18.10 24.49 37.41
CA GLU A 168 17.86 25.26 38.62
C GLU A 168 18.57 26.63 38.56
N LEU A 169 17.83 27.72 38.85
CA LEU A 169 18.39 29.01 39.24
C LEU A 169 17.72 29.45 40.54
N THR A 170 18.49 29.26 41.60
CA THR A 170 18.30 29.70 42.97
C THR A 170 18.22 31.23 43.06
N GLN A 171 17.29 31.74 43.85
CA GLN A 171 17.49 32.96 44.65
C GLN A 171 16.64 32.88 45.91
N GLU A 172 17.33 32.64 47.01
CA GLU A 172 16.85 32.68 48.39
C GLU A 172 17.35 33.99 49.02
N SER A 173 16.44 34.76 49.60
CA SER A 173 16.63 35.68 50.74
C SER A 173 15.37 36.54 50.91
N ALA A 174 14.84 36.90 52.07
CA ALA A 174 14.87 36.45 53.46
C ALA A 174 13.95 37.46 54.20
N GLU A 175 13.14 36.99 55.15
CA GLU A 175 12.59 37.71 56.34
C GLU A 175 11.64 38.92 56.08
N ASP A 176 10.62 39.26 56.87
CA ASP A 176 10.28 38.96 58.28
C ASP A 176 8.81 39.39 58.57
N ASP A 177 8.22 38.79 59.62
CA ASP A 177 7.26 39.32 60.63
C ASP A 177 6.01 40.16 60.22
N SER A 178 4.87 40.22 60.91
CA SER A 178 4.28 39.77 62.17
C SER A 178 2.79 40.20 62.07
N ASP A 179 1.80 39.36 62.37
CA ASP A 179 1.07 39.26 63.66
C ASP A 179 -0.26 40.07 63.74
N SER A 180 -1.20 39.48 64.50
CA SER A 180 -2.39 40.04 65.17
C SER A 180 -3.72 40.29 64.41
N GLU A 181 -4.64 39.35 64.65
CA GLU A 181 -5.92 39.47 65.40
C GLU A 181 -6.94 40.63 65.21
N GLU A 182 -8.20 40.15 65.23
CA GLU A 182 -9.42 40.71 65.84
C GLU A 182 -10.23 41.87 65.19
N ALA A 183 -11.41 41.44 64.72
CA ALA A 183 -12.74 41.82 65.23
C ALA A 183 -13.44 43.12 64.77
N ALA A 184 -14.75 42.91 64.62
CA ALA A 184 -15.86 43.83 64.90
C ALA A 184 -16.48 44.62 63.72
N THR A 185 -17.65 44.11 63.33
CA THR A 185 -18.95 44.79 63.21
C THR A 185 -19.17 45.88 62.16
N GLU A 186 -20.26 45.66 61.42
CA GLU A 186 -21.02 46.63 60.60
C GLU A 186 -21.25 47.97 61.31
N PRO A 187 -21.46 49.02 60.52
CA PRO A 187 -22.76 49.67 60.65
C PRO A 187 -23.47 49.93 59.32
N ASP A 188 -24.79 49.94 59.48
CA ASP A 188 -25.88 50.40 58.63
C ASP A 188 -25.70 51.88 58.19
N GLU A 189 -25.93 52.18 56.90
CA GLU A 189 -26.72 53.31 56.38
C GLU A 189 -26.48 53.52 54.87
N ALA A 190 -27.51 53.23 54.06
CA ALA A 190 -28.08 54.13 53.03
C ALA A 190 -29.26 53.44 52.30
#